data_AF-A0A4D4JY28-F1
#
_entry.id   AF-A0A4D4JY28-F1
#
_cell.length_a   1.000
_cell.length_b   1.000
_cell.length_c   1.000
_cell.angle_alpha   90.00
_cell.angle_beta   90.00
_cell.angle_gamma   90.00
#
_symmetry.space_group_name_H-M   'P 1'
#
loop_
_entity.id
_entity.type
_entity.pdbx_description
1 polymer ?
#
loop_
_entity_poly.entity_id
_entity_poly.type
_entity_poly.pdbx_seq_one_letter_code
_entity_poly.pdbx_strand_id
1 'polypeptide(L)' 'MRLIVGMTGATGAVFGVRLLETLAELHGVETHLVLSRWARTTIELETGRSAREVAELAEVTHSPRTRAPPSPPAPSAPTA' A
#
# COMPACT_ATOMS: atom_id res chain seq x y z
N MET A 1 -12.99 -12.38 1.09
CA MET A 1 -11.57 -12.66 0.79
C MET A 1 -10.78 -11.38 1.00
N ARG A 2 -9.50 -11.44 1.40
CA ARG A 2 -8.65 -10.24 1.59
C ARG A 2 -7.48 -10.28 0.64
N LEU A 3 -7.25 -9.19 -0.10
CA LEU A 3 -6.20 -9.10 -1.10
C LEU A 3 -5.33 -7.87 -0.86
N ILE A 4 -4.02 -8.07 -0.82
CA ILE A 4 -3.04 -6.98 -0.68
C ILE A 4 -2.51 -6.63 -2.06
N VAL A 5 -2.65 -5.36 -2.45
CA VAL A 5 -2.11 -4.81 -3.69
C VAL A 5 -0.93 -3.91 -3.34
N GLY A 6 0.28 -4.31 -3.73
CA GLY A 6 1.47 -3.47 -3.63
C GLY A 6 1.77 -2.83 -4.98
N MET A 7 1.84 -1.50 -5.04
CA MET A 7 2.34 -0.80 -6.22
C MET A 7 3.71 -0.18 -5.94
N THR A 8 4.65 -0.44 -6.85
CA THR A 8 6.03 0.07 -6.84
C THR A 8 6.26 1.08 -7.96
N GLY A 9 7.40 1.78 -7.96
CA GLY A 9 7.75 2.75 -9.00
C GLY A 9 8.27 2.17 -10.31
N ALA A 10 7.80 0.97 -10.68
CA ALA A 10 8.10 0.39 -11.99
C ALA A 10 7.09 0.94 -13.01
N THR A 11 7.41 0.87 -14.30
CA THR A 11 6.46 1.26 -15.36
C THR A 11 5.24 0.33 -15.37
N GLY A 12 4.11 0.83 -15.87
CA GLY A 12 2.87 0.07 -15.96
C GLY A 12 1.89 0.32 -14.81
N ALA A 13 1.90 1.52 -14.22
CA ALA A 13 0.95 1.91 -13.17
C ALA A 13 -0.51 1.76 -13.62
N VAL A 14 -0.79 1.89 -14.92
CA VAL A 14 -2.11 1.65 -15.52
C VAL A 14 -2.69 0.28 -15.16
N PHE A 15 -1.88 -0.77 -15.08
CA PHE A 15 -2.36 -2.11 -14.72
C PHE A 15 -2.81 -2.19 -13.27
N GLY A 16 -2.05 -1.58 -12.35
CA GLY A 16 -2.42 -1.51 -10.94
C GLY A 16 -3.70 -0.70 -10.73
N VAL A 17 -3.85 0.42 -11.46
CA VAL A 17 -5.06 1.24 -11.42
C VAL A 17 -6.28 0.45 -11.92
N ARG A 18 -6.18 -0.18 -13.11
CA ARG A 18 -7.28 -0.98 -13.67
C ARG A 18 -7.65 -2.18 -12.78
N LEU A 19 -6.65 -2.83 -12.19
CA LEU A 19 -6.89 -3.90 -11.23
C LEU A 19 -7.72 -3.41 -10.04
N LEU A 20 -7.36 -2.27 -9.45
CA LEU A 20 -8.10 -1.69 -8.32
C LEU A 20 -9.53 -1.29 -8.70
N GLU A 21 -9.73 -0.71 -9.89
CA GLU A 21 -11.07 -0.40 -10.42
C GLU A 21 -11.94 -1.66 -10.50
N THR A 22 -11.42 -2.73 -11.10
CA THR A 22 -12.16 -4.00 -11.19
C THR A 22 -12.41 -4.63 -9.82
N LEU A 23 -11.43 -4.57 -8.91
CA LEU A 23 -11.61 -5.11 -7.55
C LEU A 23 -12.66 -4.33 -6.75
N ALA A 24 -12.77 -3.01 -6.96
CA ALA A 24 -13.78 -2.17 -6.31
C ALA A 24 -15.22 -2.53 -6.72
N GLU A 25 -15.40 -3.08 -7.93
CA GLU A 25 -16.71 -3.55 -8.42
C GLU A 25 -17.10 -4.95 -7.90
N LEU A 26 -16.13 -5.72 -7.38
CA LEU A 26 -16.36 -7.09 -6.92
C LEU A 26 -16.82 -7.14 -5.46
N HIS A 27 -18.04 -7.62 -5.24
CA HIS A 27 -18.53 -7.87 -3.89
C HIS A 27 -17.78 -9.03 -3.21
N GLY A 28 -17.32 -8.81 -1.97
CA GLY A 28 -16.68 -9.84 -1.14
C GLY A 28 -15.15 -9.88 -1.19
N VAL A 29 -14.50 -8.93 -1.85
CA VAL A 29 -13.05 -8.72 -1.82
C VAL A 29 -12.71 -7.44 -1.07
N GLU A 30 -12.06 -7.57 0.08
CA GLU A 30 -11.51 -6.43 0.83
C GLU A 30 -10.08 -6.17 0.35
N THR A 31 -9.84 -4.97 -0.18
CA THR A 31 -8.57 -4.59 -0.80
C THR A 31 -7.72 -3.75 0.13
N HIS A 32 -6.47 -4.17 0.33
CA HIS A 32 -5.47 -3.44 1.11
C HIS A 32 -4.36 -2.95 0.18
N LEU A 33 -4.31 -1.64 -0.07
CA LEU A 33 -3.32 -1.02 -0.95
C LEU A 33 -2.09 -0.55 -0.17
N VAL A 34 -0.91 -0.82 -0.74
CA VAL A 34 0.37 -0.23 -0.30
C VAL A 34 1.00 0.50 -1.49
N LEU A 35 1.17 1.82 -1.36
CA LEU A 35 1.84 2.64 -2.37
C LEU A 35 3.23 3.07 -1.88
N SER A 36 4.28 2.61 -2.55
CA SER A 36 5.64 3.16 -2.36
C SER A 36 5.72 4.64 -2.77
N ARG A 37 6.76 5.35 -2.32
CA ARG A 37 6.99 6.74 -2.74
C ARG A 37 7.04 6.89 -4.26
N TRP A 38 7.79 6.01 -4.93
CA TRP A 38 7.97 6.06 -6.38
C TRP A 38 6.73 5.65 -7.16
N ALA A 39 5.90 4.73 -6.63
CA ALA A 39 4.64 4.37 -7.25
C ALA A 39 3.69 5.56 -7.41
N ARG A 40 3.66 6.45 -6.40
CA ARG A 40 2.83 7.66 -6.45
C ARG A 40 3.21 8.54 -7.65
N THR A 41 4.50 8.73 -7.84
CA THR A 41 5.05 9.48 -8.99
C THR A 41 4.74 8.77 -10.31
N THR A 42 4.93 7.46 -10.41
CA THR A 42 4.62 6.71 -11.63
C THR A 42 3.13 6.78 -12.00
N ILE A 43 2.23 6.67 -11.02
CA ILE A 43 0.78 6.79 -11.24
C ILE A 43 0.47 8.14 -11.90
N GLU A 44 0.97 9.24 -11.33
CA GLU A 44 0.73 10.58 -11.85
C GLU A 44 1.32 10.75 -13.27
N LEU A 45 2.53 10.25 -13.49
CA LEU A 45 3.22 10.36 -14.78
C LEU A 45 2.56 9.53 -15.90
N GLU A 46 2.09 8.32 -15.61
CA GLU A 46 1.61 7.39 -16.64
C GLU A 46 0.10 7.42 -16.84
N THR A 47 -0.68 7.79 -15.82
CA THR A 47 -2.15 7.70 -15.88
C THR A 47 -2.86 9.04 -15.76
N GLY A 48 -2.14 10.13 -15.44
CA GLY A 48 -2.73 11.45 -15.19
C GLY A 48 -3.68 11.51 -13.98
N ARG A 49 -3.68 10.46 -13.14
CA ARG A 49 -4.48 10.38 -11.90
C ARG A 49 -3.59 10.70 -10.72
N SER A 50 -4.17 11.23 -9.65
CA SER A 50 -3.41 11.41 -8.41
C SER A 50 -3.27 10.08 -7.66
N ALA A 51 -2.19 9.94 -6.89
CA ALA A 51 -2.05 8.79 -5.99
C ALA A 51 -3.18 8.68 -4.96
N ARG A 52 -3.86 9.79 -4.65
CA ARG A 52 -5.02 9.84 -3.76
C ARG A 52 -6.24 9.19 -4.42
N GLU A 53 -6.56 9.58 -5.65
CA GLU A 53 -7.68 9.00 -6.41
C GLU A 53 -7.53 7.50 -6.58
N VAL A 54 -6.30 7.02 -6.79
CA VAL A 54 -6.03 5.58 -6.88
C VAL A 54 -6.18 4.90 -5.53
N ALA A 55 -5.80 5.56 -4.43
CA ALA A 55 -5.97 5.02 -3.08
C ALA A 55 -7.44 4.90 -2.66
N GLU A 56 -8.30 5.79 -3.14
CA GLU A 56 -9.75 5.76 -2.89
C GLU A 56 -10.45 4.56 -3.58
N LEU A 57 -9.79 3.86 -4.50
CA LEU A 57 -10.28 2.60 -5.07
C LEU A 57 -10.09 1.39 -4.14
N ALA A 58 -9.23 1.51 -3.12
CA ALA A 58 -8.97 0.45 -2.18
C ALA A 58 -9.73 0.67 -0.87
N GLU A 59 -10.19 -0.40 -0.25
CA GLU A 59 -10.94 -0.31 1.03
C GLU A 59 -10.04 0.12 2.19
N VAL A 60 -8.78 -0.31 2.19
CA VAL A 60 -7.78 0.07 3.18
C VAL A 60 -6.49 0.49 2.48
N THR A 61 -5.90 1.61 2.89
CA THR A 61 -4.58 2.04 2.40
C THR A 61 -3.55 2.08 3.53
N HIS A 62 -2.39 1.47 3.31
CA HIS A 62 -1.29 1.42 4.27
C HIS A 62 -0.13 2.32 3.82
N SER A 63 0.52 2.93 4.81
CA SER A 63 1.79 3.62 4.59
C SER A 63 2.91 2.59 4.37
N PRO A 64 3.80 2.77 3.37
CA PRO A 64 4.89 1.84 3.08
C PRO A 64 6.01 1.86 4.15
N ARG A 65 5.81 2.52 5.29
CA ARG A 65 6.83 2.62 6.33
C ARG A 65 7.12 1.26 6.93
N THR A 66 8.40 0.90 6.95
CA THR A 66 8.93 -0.21 7.74
C THR A 66 8.57 0.00 9.20
N ARG A 67 7.88 -0.97 9.81
CA ARG A 67 7.70 -0.97 11.27
C ARG A 67 9.08 -1.05 11.91
N ALA A 68 9.35 -0.17 12.87
CA ALA A 68 10.55 -0.29 13.69
C ALA A 68 10.55 -1.67 14.38
N PRO A 69 11.70 -2.34 14.53
CA PRO A 69 11.79 -3.55 15.33
C PRO A 69 11.26 -3.27 16.75
N PRO A 70 10.61 -4.25 17.41
CA PRO A 70 10.21 -4.08 18.79
C PRO A 70 11.41 -3.66 19.64
N SER A 71 11.22 -2.73 20.58
CA SER A 71 12.31 -2.25 21.42
C SER A 71 12.96 -3.43 22.15
N PRO A 72 14.30 -3.49 22.26
CA PRO A 72 14.97 -4.57 22.97
C PRO A 72 14.44 -4.65 24.41
N PRO A 73 14.30 -5.86 24.99
CA PRO A 73 13.87 -6.00 26.37
C PRO A 73 14.82 -5.24 27.29
N ALA A 74 14.27 -4.53 28.28
CA ALA A 74 15.05 -3.79 29.26
C ALA A 74 16.02 -4.76 29.98
N PRO A 75 17.27 -4.35 30.27
CA PRO A 75 18.20 -5.20 30.99
C PRO A 75 17.62 -5.53 32.37
N SER A 76 17.52 -6.81 32.69
CA SER A 76 17.14 -7.30 34.01
C SER A 76 18.06 -6.65 35.05
N ALA A 77 17.49 -5.95 36.03
CA ALA A 77 18.27 -5.34 37.10
C ALA A 77 19.14 -6.41 37.79
N PRO A 78 20.41 -6.10 38.14
CA PRO A 78 21.26 -7.04 38.83
C PRO A 78 20.62 -7.39 40.18
N THR A 79 20.41 -8.69 40.40
CA THR A 79 19.95 -9.22 41.68
C THR A 79 21.10 -9.01 42.68
N ALA A 80 20.85 -8.21 43.71
CA ALA A 80 21.75 -7.98 44.84
C ALA A 80 21.89 -9.23 45.71
#